data_AF-A0A537X3X7-F1
#
_entry.id   AF-A0A537X3X7-F1
#
_cell.length_a   1.000
_cell.length_b   1.000
_cell.length_c   1.000
_cell.angle_alpha   90.00
_cell.angle_beta   90.00
_cell.angle_gamma   90.00
#
_symmetry.space_group_name_H-M   'P 1'
#
loop_
_entity.id
_entity.type
_entity.pdbx_description
1 polymer ?
#
loop_
_entity_poly.entity_id
_entity_poly.type
_entity_poly.pdbx_seq_one_letter_code
_entity_poly.pdbx_strand_id
1 'polypeptide(L)'
;MRQLDEFHEEAGARGMSDPSEVGHARHIHPSAKEYVRIGVILVILTALEVWVSYSSLPHGLLIGILFFLAFVKFGLVVLWFMHLRFDDARYSRFFIMGFAGACILFLVVLLLFKAFAG
;
A
#
# COMPACT_ATOMS: atom_id res chain seq x y z
N MET A 1 52.86 39.22 16.80
CA MET A 1 52.03 38.80 17.96
C MET A 1 50.65 39.45 18.01
N ARG A 2 50.23 40.32 17.06
CA ARG A 2 48.88 40.93 17.03
C ARG A 2 47.84 40.18 16.19
N GLN A 3 48.29 39.30 15.28
CA GLN A 3 47.39 38.55 14.41
C GLN A 3 46.81 37.29 15.05
N LEU A 4 47.36 36.81 16.17
CA LEU A 4 46.81 35.65 16.88
C LEU A 4 45.58 36.04 17.72
N ASP A 5 45.58 37.26 18.27
CA ASP A 5 44.48 37.79 19.07
C ASP A 5 43.20 38.00 18.23
N GLU A 6 43.34 38.39 16.96
CA GLU A 6 42.20 38.53 16.02
C GLU A 6 41.53 37.19 15.69
N PHE A 7 42.31 36.09 15.63
CA PHE A 7 41.75 34.74 15.47
C PHE A 7 41.03 34.25 16.74
N HIS A 8 41.45 34.70 17.92
CA HIS A 8 40.80 34.37 19.20
C HIS A 8 39.52 35.19 19.45
N GLU A 9 39.39 36.39 18.87
CA GLU A 9 38.18 37.23 18.98
C GLU A 9 37.04 36.72 18.06
N GLU A 10 37.35 36.29 16.83
CA GLU A 10 36.39 35.66 15.90
C GLU A 10 35.84 34.31 16.43
N ALA A 11 36.65 33.57 17.18
CA ALA A 11 36.26 32.29 17.77
C ALA A 11 35.41 32.45 19.05
N GLY A 12 35.59 33.55 19.79
CA GLY A 12 34.84 33.86 21.01
C GLY A 12 33.41 34.33 20.77
N ALA A 13 33.12 34.89 19.59
CA ALA A 13 31.76 35.34 19.22
C ALA A 13 30.89 34.23 18.59
N ARG A 14 31.48 33.08 18.24
CA ARG A 14 30.76 31.92 17.66
C ARG A 14 30.53 30.78 18.65
N GLY A 15 30.85 30.99 19.92
CA GLY A 15 30.52 30.09 21.02
C GLY A 15 29.31 30.61 21.79
N MET A 16 28.21 29.86 21.75
CA MET A 16 27.07 29.94 22.67
C MET A 16 25.91 30.89 22.29
N SER A 17 25.10 30.43 21.33
CA SER A 17 23.66 30.45 21.48
C SER A 17 23.11 29.07 21.07
N ASP A 18 23.15 28.16 22.04
CA ASP A 18 22.15 27.12 22.29
C ASP A 18 21.80 26.11 21.16
N PRO A 19 22.50 24.96 21.09
CA PRO A 19 21.99 23.78 20.38
C PRO A 19 21.01 22.92 21.22
N SER A 20 20.44 23.43 22.32
CA SER A 20 19.60 22.66 23.25
C SER A 20 18.12 23.07 23.31
N GLU A 21 17.61 23.89 22.39
CA GLU A 21 16.21 23.76 21.95
C GLU A 21 16.03 22.50 21.08
N VAL A 22 16.38 21.34 21.65
CA VAL A 22 15.74 20.06 21.31
C VAL A 22 14.35 20.09 21.96
N GLY A 23 13.53 21.04 21.52
CA GLY A 23 12.10 20.89 21.55
C GLY A 23 11.84 19.59 20.82
N HIS A 24 11.59 18.52 21.58
CA HIS A 24 11.03 17.28 21.09
C HIS A 24 9.67 17.63 20.49
N ALA A 25 9.67 18.24 19.31
CA ALA A 25 8.61 18.14 18.35
C ALA A 25 8.46 16.64 18.17
N ARG A 26 7.50 16.10 18.91
CA ARG A 26 6.98 14.76 18.76
C ARG A 26 6.48 14.74 17.31
N HIS A 27 7.37 14.44 16.38
CA HIS A 27 7.04 14.13 15.02
C HIS A 27 6.24 12.84 15.10
N ILE A 28 4.94 13.01 15.37
CA ILE A 28 3.91 12.06 15.01
C ILE A 28 4.02 12.00 13.49
N HIS A 29 4.92 11.16 12.97
CA HIS A 29 4.89 10.76 11.58
C HIS A 29 3.59 9.99 11.41
N PRO A 30 2.56 10.62 10.79
CA PRO A 30 1.28 9.98 10.59
C PRO A 30 1.45 8.92 9.48
N SER A 31 0.53 7.96 9.42
CA SER A 31 0.36 7.03 8.28
C SER A 31 1.04 5.64 8.33
N ALA A 32 1.37 5.08 9.50
CA ALA A 32 1.69 3.64 9.63
C ALA A 32 0.55 2.81 10.23
N LYS A 33 -0.18 3.39 11.20
CA LYS A 33 -1.22 2.70 11.97
C LYS A 33 -2.44 2.29 11.15
N GLU A 34 -2.74 3.04 10.08
CA GLU A 34 -3.90 2.77 9.24
C GLU A 34 -3.67 1.53 8.38
N TYR A 35 -2.52 1.44 7.69
CA TYR A 35 -2.11 0.25 6.92
C TYR A 35 -2.09 -1.02 7.77
N VAL A 36 -1.58 -0.94 9.01
CA VAL A 36 -1.59 -2.07 9.93
C VAL A 36 -3.03 -2.51 10.26
N ARG A 37 -3.95 -1.57 10.49
CA ARG A 37 -5.37 -1.88 10.72
C ARG A 37 -5.99 -2.62 9.53
N ILE A 38 -5.72 -2.19 8.30
CA ILE A 38 -6.27 -2.84 7.10
C ILE A 38 -5.61 -4.18 6.83
N GLY A 39 -4.30 -4.29 7.08
CA GLY A 39 -3.59 -5.56 7.02
C GLY A 39 -4.19 -6.60 7.96
N VAL A 40 -4.54 -6.19 9.19
CA VAL A 40 -5.25 -7.06 10.15
C VAL A 40 -6.62 -7.48 9.62
N ILE A 41 -7.40 -6.57 9.03
CA ILE A 41 -8.68 -6.90 8.38
C ILE A 41 -8.46 -7.92 7.26
N LEU A 42 -7.43 -7.73 6.43
CA LEU A 42 -7.10 -8.64 5.33
C LEU A 42 -6.77 -10.05 5.83
N VAL A 43 -5.97 -10.14 6.90
CA VAL A 43 -5.61 -11.41 7.54
C VAL A 43 -6.85 -12.13 8.07
N ILE A 44 -7.76 -11.41 8.74
CA ILE A 44 -9.03 -11.98 9.21
C ILE A 44 -9.87 -12.47 8.03
N LEU A 45 -9.93 -11.70 6.94
CA LEU A 45 -10.67 -12.07 5.73
C LEU A 45 -10.07 -13.31 5.05
N THR A 46 -8.75 -13.51 5.12
CA THR A 46 -8.06 -14.71 4.63
C THR A 46 -8.29 -15.90 5.55
N ALA A 47 -8.25 -15.72 6.87
CA ALA A 47 -8.57 -16.78 7.81
C ALA A 47 -10.02 -17.26 7.64
N LEU A 48 -10.96 -16.33 7.45
CA LEU A 48 -12.36 -16.65 7.17
C LEU A 48 -12.51 -17.39 5.84
N GLU A 49 -11.81 -16.98 4.78
CA GLU A 49 -11.80 -17.68 3.50
C GLU A 49 -11.32 -19.13 3.64
N VAL A 50 -10.18 -19.33 4.33
CA VAL A 50 -9.64 -20.67 4.56
C VAL A 50 -10.62 -21.52 5.37
N TRP A 51 -11.22 -20.95 6.42
CA TRP A 51 -12.25 -21.63 7.21
C TRP A 51 -13.43 -22.06 6.33
N VAL A 52 -13.98 -21.13 5.54
CA VAL A 52 -15.12 -21.40 4.66
C VAL A 52 -14.74 -22.41 3.57
N SER A 53 -13.51 -22.38 3.08
CA SER A 53 -12.98 -23.35 2.10
C SER A 53 -12.97 -24.78 2.66
N TYR A 54 -12.70 -24.95 3.96
CA TYR A 54 -12.77 -26.26 4.64
C TYR A 54 -14.19 -26.67 5.06
N SER A 55 -15.17 -25.77 4.95
CA SER A 55 -16.56 -26.09 5.31
C SER A 55 -17.23 -26.94 4.24
N SER A 56 -18.07 -27.89 4.65
CA SER A 56 -18.82 -28.79 3.76
C SER A 56 -20.05 -28.11 3.14
N LEU A 57 -19.87 -26.92 2.57
CA LEU A 57 -20.93 -26.19 1.88
C LEU A 57 -21.19 -26.77 0.47
N PRO A 58 -22.41 -26.59 -0.07
CA PRO A 58 -22.70 -26.96 -1.44
C PRO A 58 -21.74 -26.26 -2.41
N HIS A 59 -21.19 -27.01 -3.37
CA HIS A 59 -20.04 -26.58 -4.18
C HIS A 59 -20.31 -25.25 -4.92
N GLY A 60 -21.50 -25.07 -5.49
CA GLY A 60 -21.85 -23.83 -6.19
C GLY A 60 -21.81 -22.59 -5.31
N LEU A 61 -22.23 -22.71 -4.04
CA LEU A 61 -22.19 -21.61 -3.08
C LEU A 61 -20.75 -21.33 -2.62
N LEU A 62 -19.97 -22.39 -2.41
CA LEU A 62 -18.57 -22.32 -2.00
C LEU A 62 -17.73 -21.55 -3.02
N ILE A 63 -17.85 -21.90 -4.32
CA ILE A 63 -17.18 -21.16 -5.40
C ILE A 63 -17.58 -19.68 -5.40
N GLY A 64 -18.88 -19.37 -5.31
CA GLY A 64 -19.36 -18.00 -5.36
C GLY A 64 -18.83 -17.15 -4.20
N ILE A 65 -18.79 -17.71 -3.00
CA ILE A 65 -18.35 -17.00 -1.80
C ILE A 65 -16.84 -16.81 -1.78
N LEU A 66 -16.05 -17.83 -2.17
CA LEU A 66 -14.59 -17.69 -2.29
C LEU A 66 -14.23 -16.66 -3.37
N PHE A 67 -14.92 -16.68 -4.50
CA PHE A 67 -14.71 -15.69 -5.56
C PHE A 67 -15.01 -14.26 -5.08
N PHE A 68 -16.11 -14.07 -4.35
CA PHE A 68 -16.44 -12.79 -3.76
C PHE A 68 -15.41 -12.34 -2.72
N LEU A 69 -14.99 -13.22 -1.80
CA LEU A 69 -13.96 -12.93 -0.80
C LEU A 69 -12.63 -12.57 -1.46
N ALA A 70 -12.23 -13.27 -2.53
CA ALA A 70 -11.02 -12.98 -3.29
C ALA A 70 -11.10 -11.60 -3.97
N PHE A 71 -12.25 -11.27 -4.57
CA PHE A 71 -12.47 -9.96 -5.20
C PHE A 71 -12.38 -8.81 -4.19
N VAL A 72 -13.00 -8.97 -3.01
CA VAL A 72 -12.94 -7.97 -1.93
C VAL A 72 -11.50 -7.78 -1.44
N LYS A 73 -10.75 -8.87 -1.22
CA LYS A 73 -9.32 -8.77 -0.83
C LYS A 73 -8.50 -8.03 -1.87
N PHE A 74 -8.69 -8.37 -3.14
CA PHE A 74 -8.01 -7.71 -4.24
C PHE A 74 -8.28 -6.20 -4.23
N GLY A 75 -9.53 -5.78 -4.08
CA GLY A 75 -9.89 -4.36 -3.94
C GLY A 75 -9.23 -3.68 -2.73
N LEU A 76 -9.25 -4.31 -1.55
CA LEU A 76 -8.60 -3.79 -0.34
C LEU A 76 -7.09 -3.62 -0.54
N VAL A 77 -6.41 -4.63 -1.12
CA VAL A 77 -4.96 -4.59 -1.37
C VAL A 77 -4.62 -3.47 -2.34
N VAL A 78 -5.38 -3.33 -3.43
CA VAL A 78 -5.13 -2.31 -4.45
C VAL A 78 -5.37 -0.90 -3.93
N LEU A 79 -6.45 -0.69 -3.17
CA LEU A 79 -6.82 0.64 -2.71
C LEU A 79 -5.91 1.13 -1.56
N TRP A 80 -5.53 0.22 -0.66
CA TRP A 80 -4.79 0.57 0.56
C TRP A 80 -3.33 0.13 0.55
N PHE A 81 -2.99 -1.10 0.18
CA PHE A 81 -1.59 -1.57 0.19
C PHE A 81 -0.77 -1.08 -1.00
N MET A 82 -1.41 -0.88 -2.16
CA MET A 82 -0.82 -0.26 -3.36
C MET A 82 -0.98 1.27 -3.38
N HIS A 83 -1.08 1.91 -2.21
CA HIS A 83 -0.99 3.36 -2.01
C HIS A 83 -1.95 4.28 -2.79
N LEU A 84 -2.83 3.77 -3.66
CA LEU A 84 -3.75 4.52 -4.53
C LEU A 84 -4.64 5.54 -3.80
N ARG A 85 -4.99 5.28 -2.54
CA ARG A 85 -5.81 6.17 -1.71
C ARG A 85 -5.04 7.41 -1.25
N PHE A 86 -3.72 7.31 -1.13
CA PHE A 86 -2.81 8.34 -0.61
C PHE A 86 -1.83 8.88 -1.65
N ASP A 87 -1.82 8.31 -2.86
CA ASP A 87 -0.92 8.66 -3.95
C ASP A 87 -1.70 9.14 -5.19
N ASP A 88 -1.01 9.81 -6.10
CA ASP A 88 -1.61 10.47 -7.27
C ASP A 88 -2.39 9.48 -8.16
N ALA A 89 -3.49 9.93 -8.78
CA ALA A 89 -4.42 9.12 -9.59
C ALA A 89 -3.78 8.39 -10.79
N ARG A 90 -2.48 8.63 -11.04
CA ARG A 90 -1.65 8.02 -12.07
C ARG A 90 -1.35 6.55 -11.74
N TYR A 91 -1.05 6.22 -10.49
CA TYR A 91 -0.80 4.83 -10.07
C TYR A 91 -2.04 3.95 -10.18
N SER A 92 -3.22 4.52 -9.86
CA SER A 92 -4.51 3.88 -10.10
C SER A 92 -4.74 3.55 -11.58
N ARG A 93 -4.38 4.49 -12.45
CA ARG A 93 -4.61 4.37 -13.89
C ARG A 93 -3.77 3.26 -14.53
N PHE A 94 -2.50 3.09 -14.11
CA PHE A 94 -1.65 1.99 -14.59
C PHE A 94 -2.21 0.61 -14.19
N PHE A 95 -2.70 0.50 -12.96
CA PHE A 95 -3.31 -0.75 -12.48
C PHE A 95 -4.59 -1.09 -13.25
N ILE A 96 -5.47 -0.11 -13.44
CA ILE A 96 -6.70 -0.27 -14.21
C ILE A 96 -6.39 -0.62 -15.67
N MET A 97 -5.34 -0.02 -16.26
CA MET A 97 -4.91 -0.39 -17.62
C MET A 97 -4.43 -1.83 -17.71
N GLY A 98 -3.64 -2.31 -16.74
CA GLY A 98 -3.21 -3.70 -16.67
C GLY A 98 -4.38 -4.66 -16.48
N PHE A 99 -5.31 -4.33 -15.57
CA PHE A 99 -6.52 -5.12 -15.34
C PHE A 99 -7.42 -5.16 -16.58
N ALA A 100 -7.67 -4.03 -17.22
CA ALA A 100 -8.43 -3.94 -18.47
C ALA A 100 -7.74 -4.73 -19.58
N GLY A 101 -6.41 -4.63 -19.70
CA GLY A 101 -5.61 -5.42 -20.64
C GLY A 101 -5.76 -6.92 -20.40
N ALA A 102 -5.69 -7.36 -19.14
CA ALA A 102 -5.91 -8.76 -18.77
C ALA A 102 -7.33 -9.24 -19.15
N CYS A 103 -8.36 -8.43 -18.88
CA CYS A 103 -9.73 -8.73 -19.29
C CYS A 103 -9.88 -8.82 -20.81
N ILE A 104 -9.30 -7.87 -21.56
CA ILE A 104 -9.33 -7.87 -23.02
C ILE A 104 -8.63 -9.12 -23.56
N LEU A 105 -7.43 -9.42 -23.08
CA LEU A 105 -6.67 -10.60 -23.51
C LEU A 105 -7.44 -11.89 -23.22
N PHE A 106 -8.04 -11.99 -22.03
CA PHE A 106 -8.89 -13.13 -21.68
C PHE A 106 -10.08 -13.28 -22.63
N LEU A 107 -10.78 -12.19 -22.95
CA LEU A 107 -11.90 -12.21 -23.92
C LEU A 107 -11.44 -12.58 -25.34
N VAL A 108 -10.28 -12.07 -25.78
CA VAL A 108 -9.70 -12.41 -27.08
C VAL A 108 -9.39 -13.90 -27.14
N VAL A 109 -8.78 -14.49 -26.11
CA VAL A 109 -8.49 -15.93 -26.05
C VAL A 109 -9.78 -16.76 -26.05
N LEU A 110 -10.81 -16.34 -25.30
CA LEU A 110 -12.11 -17.02 -25.31
C LEU A 110 -12.79 -16.96 -26.69
N LEU A 111 -12.75 -15.80 -27.36
CA LEU A 111 -13.26 -15.65 -28.72
C LEU A 111 -12.49 -16.53 -29.71
N LEU A 112 -11.17 -16.59 -29.56
CA LEU A 112 -10.31 -17.41 -30.39
C LEU A 112 -10.65 -18.90 -30.21
N PHE A 113 -10.74 -19.41 -28.98
CA PHE A 113 -11.17 -20.79 -28.74
C PHE A 113 -12.58 -21.06 -29.26
N LYS A 114 -13.53 -20.12 -29.11
CA LYS A 114 -14.87 -20.28 -29.68
C LYS A 114 -14.86 -20.27 -31.23
N ALA A 115 -13.95 -19.52 -31.84
CA ALA A 115 -13.78 -19.47 -33.29
C ALA A 115 -13.09 -20.73 -33.85
N PHE A 116 -12.23 -21.38 -33.07
CA PHE A 116 -11.55 -22.64 -33.46
C PHE A 116 -12.32 -23.91 -33.02
N ALA A 117 -13.22 -23.81 -32.03
CA ALA A 117 -14.08 -24.89 -31.57
C ALA A 117 -15.45 -24.94 -32.30
N GLY A 118 -15.66 -24.05 -33.27
CA GLY A 118 -16.84 -24.02 -34.15
C GLY A 118 -16.53 -24.58 -35.53
#